data_AF-A0A957VMZ5-F1
#
_entry.id   AF-A0A957VMZ5-F1
#
_cell.length_a   1.000
_cell.length_b   1.000
_cell.length_c   1.000
_cell.angle_alpha   90.00
_cell.angle_beta   90.00
_cell.angle_gamma   90.00
#
_symmetry.space_group_name_H-M   'P 1'
#
loop_
_entity.id
_entity.type
_entity.pdbx_description
1 polymer ?
#
loop_
_entity_poly.entity_id
_entity_poly.type
_entity_poly.pdbx_seq_one_letter_code
_entity_poly.pdbx_strand_id
1 'polypeptide(L)' 'MIKRPSLSIGIEEEYQIVDPETRALRSYITEFIEGNKLIMVERELKPELHQSMVELGTPVCANIGEAYEELARQRS' A
#
# COMPACT_ATOMS: atom_id res chain seq x y z
N MET A 1 6.59 -28.21 31.58
CA MET A 1 6.81 -26.92 30.90
C MET A 1 5.68 -26.69 29.92
N ILE A 2 5.04 -25.53 29.94
CA ILE A 2 4.01 -25.17 28.96
C ILE A 2 4.72 -24.74 27.66
N LYS A 3 4.38 -25.39 26.54
CA LYS A 3 4.89 -25.02 25.22
C LYS A 3 4.30 -23.66 24.83
N ARG A 4 5.17 -22.70 24.51
CA ARG A 4 4.72 -21.38 24.05
C ARG A 4 4.11 -21.48 22.66
N PRO A 5 3.06 -20.70 22.35
CA PRO A 5 2.51 -20.65 21.00
C PRO A 5 3.52 -20.07 20.02
N SER A 6 3.47 -20.54 18.78
CA SER A 6 4.14 -19.84 17.67
C SER A 6 3.37 -18.56 17.38
N LEU A 7 4.08 -17.47 17.13
CA LEU A 7 3.50 -16.18 16.74
C LEU A 7 3.80 -15.93 15.26
N SER A 8 2.93 -15.18 14.60
CA SER A 8 3.10 -14.70 13.24
C SER A 8 2.89 -13.19 13.20
N ILE A 9 3.29 -12.56 12.10
CA ILE A 9 3.19 -11.11 11.90
C ILE A 9 2.74 -10.80 10.46
N GLY A 10 1.85 -9.84 10.31
CA GLY A 10 1.55 -9.18 9.04
C GLY A 10 1.68 -7.66 9.23
N ILE A 11 2.06 -6.94 8.19
CA ILE A 11 2.28 -5.49 8.23
C ILE A 11 1.47 -4.84 7.11
N GLU A 12 0.76 -3.77 7.46
CA GLU A 12 0.08 -2.87 6.53
C GLU A 12 0.79 -1.51 6.54
N GLU A 13 1.03 -0.95 5.36
CA GLU A 13 1.68 0.34 5.16
C GLU A 13 0.79 1.25 4.32
N GLU A 14 0.28 2.32 4.93
CA GLU A 14 -0.50 3.35 4.28
C GLU A 14 0.38 4.54 3.90
N TYR A 15 0.37 4.92 2.63
CA TYR A 15 1.17 5.99 2.06
C TYR A 15 0.28 7.11 1.57
N GLN A 16 0.73 8.35 1.81
CA GLN A 16 0.16 9.53 1.18
C GLN A 16 0.90 9.86 -0.11
N ILE A 17 0.15 9.99 -1.19
CA ILE A 17 0.64 10.42 -2.49
C ILE A 17 0.76 11.95 -2.43
N VAL A 18 2.01 12.41 -2.54
CA VAL A 18 2.35 13.82 -2.44
C VAL A 18 2.99 14.33 -3.72
N ASP A 19 2.74 15.59 -4.02
CA ASP A 19 3.48 16.32 -5.02
C ASP A 19 4.93 16.54 -4.53
N PRO A 20 5.97 16.19 -5.32
CA PRO A 20 7.36 16.20 -4.84
C PRO A 20 7.91 17.63 -4.62
N GLU A 21 7.35 18.63 -5.30
CA GLU A 21 7.80 20.03 -5.18
C GLU A 21 7.04 20.76 -4.07
N THR A 22 5.71 20.69 -4.10
CA THR A 22 4.83 21.45 -3.21
C THR A 22 4.51 20.72 -1.91
N ARG A 23 4.70 19.40 -1.86
CA ARG A 23 4.33 18.50 -0.74
C ARG A 23 2.83 18.46 -0.45
N ALA A 24 2.00 19.01 -1.32
CA ALA A 24 0.55 18.89 -1.21
C ALA A 24 0.11 17.46 -1.53
N LEU A 25 -1.00 17.02 -0.92
CA LEU A 25 -1.64 15.75 -1.28
C LEU A 25 -2.11 15.81 -2.74
N ARG A 26 -1.77 14.77 -3.51
CA ARG A 26 -2.14 14.65 -4.92
C ARG A 26 -3.07 13.46 -5.10
N SER A 27 -4.20 13.67 -5.78
CA SER A 27 -5.08 12.58 -6.21
C SER A 27 -4.47 11.87 -7.42
N TYR A 28 -4.41 10.54 -7.40
CA TYR A 28 -3.67 9.70 -8.35
C TYR A 28 -4.50 9.23 -9.57
N ILE A 29 -5.62 9.89 -9.90
CA ILE A 29 -6.51 9.43 -11.00
C ILE A 29 -5.82 9.31 -12.38
N THR A 30 -4.65 9.91 -12.62
CA THR A 30 -4.23 10.20 -14.01
C THR A 30 -3.17 9.30 -14.64
N GLU A 31 -2.43 8.42 -13.95
CA GLU A 31 -1.34 7.69 -14.64
C GLU A 31 -1.30 6.17 -14.41
N PHE A 32 -1.72 5.48 -15.48
CA PHE A 32 -1.19 4.21 -16.00
C PHE A 32 -1.30 2.94 -15.14
N ILE A 33 -2.21 2.05 -15.57
CA ILE A 33 -2.02 0.60 -15.48
C ILE A 33 -2.18 0.00 -16.88
N GLU A 34 -1.11 0.11 -17.67
CA GLU A 34 -0.84 -0.87 -18.72
C GLU A 34 0.08 -1.93 -18.12
N GLY A 35 -0.50 -3.08 -17.75
CA GLY A 35 0.28 -4.20 -17.24
C GLY A 35 -0.50 -5.29 -16.54
N ASN A 36 -1.58 -4.98 -15.81
CA ASN A 36 -2.68 -5.91 -15.47
C ASN A 36 -3.80 -5.21 -14.65
N LYS A 37 -4.67 -4.55 -15.42
CA LYS A 37 -6.11 -4.24 -15.19
C LYS A 37 -6.52 -3.60 -13.86
N LEU A 38 -6.64 -2.27 -13.91
CA LEU A 38 -7.59 -1.49 -13.11
C LEU A 38 -8.65 -0.92 -14.06
N ILE A 39 -9.92 -1.20 -13.77
CA ILE A 39 -11.09 -0.72 -14.52
C ILE A 39 -11.55 0.58 -13.85
N MET A 40 -11.50 1.71 -14.56
CA MET A 40 -12.00 2.99 -14.09
C MET A 40 -13.32 3.35 -14.78
N VAL A 41 -14.33 3.64 -13.96
CA VAL A 41 -15.61 4.22 -14.40
C VAL A 41 -15.53 5.71 -14.11
N GLU A 42 -15.25 6.47 -15.15
CA GLU A 42 -15.14 7.93 -15.10
C GLU A 42 -16.53 8.54 -15.31
N ARG A 43 -17.22 8.91 -14.23
CA ARG A 43 -18.30 9.93 -14.30
C ARG A 43 -18.37 10.71 -12.98
N GLU A 44 -17.94 11.97 -13.06
CA GLU A 44 -18.32 13.08 -12.16
C GLU A 44 -18.15 12.84 -10.65
N LEU A 45 -16.93 12.94 -10.12
CA LEU A 45 -16.78 13.07 -8.66
C LEU A 45 -15.82 14.21 -8.29
N LYS A 46 -16.28 15.02 -7.34
CA LYS A 46 -15.56 16.13 -6.70
C LYS A 46 -14.22 15.62 -6.11
N PRO A 47 -13.22 16.50 -5.91
CA PRO A 47 -11.94 16.11 -5.35
C PRO A 47 -12.12 15.77 -3.87
N GLU A 48 -12.46 14.51 -3.59
CA GLU A 48 -12.50 13.97 -2.24
C GLU A 48 -11.07 13.58 -1.85
N LEU A 49 -10.61 14.14 -0.71
CA LEU A 49 -9.28 13.96 -0.10
C LEU A 49 -8.80 12.49 -0.02
N HIS A 50 -9.72 11.54 -0.02
CA HIS A 50 -9.48 10.10 0.17
C HIS A 50 -8.73 9.41 -0.96
N GLN A 51 -8.59 10.03 -2.14
CA GLN A 51 -7.90 9.41 -3.28
C GLN A 51 -6.39 9.71 -3.35
N SER A 52 -5.83 10.23 -2.26
CA SER A 52 -4.40 10.50 -2.10
C SER A 52 -3.69 9.48 -1.20
N MET A 53 -4.34 8.36 -0.89
CA MET A 53 -3.75 7.29 -0.07
C MET A 53 -3.67 5.97 -0.82
N VAL A 54 -2.60 5.22 -0.59
CA VAL A 54 -2.43 3.85 -1.08
C VAL A 54 -1.96 2.95 0.06
N GLU A 55 -2.47 1.72 0.11
CA GLU A 55 -2.12 0.72 1.12
C GLU A 55 -1.35 -0.42 0.47
N LEU A 56 -0.31 -0.89 1.16
CA LEU A 56 0.43 -2.11 0.84
C LEU A 56 0.37 -3.06 2.05
N GLY A 57 0.21 -4.35 1.80
CA GLY A 57 0.11 -5.36 2.85
C GLY A 57 1.05 -6.54 2.62
N THR A 58 1.76 -6.96 3.65
CA THR A 58 2.51 -8.23 3.63
C THR A 58 1.56 -9.41 3.80
N PRO A 59 1.88 -10.62 3.29
CA PRO A 59 1.20 -11.81 3.77
C PRO A 59 1.54 -12.04 5.25
N VAL A 60 0.91 -13.05 5.85
CA VAL A 60 1.26 -13.50 7.20
C VAL A 60 2.64 -14.16 7.16
N CYS A 61 3.61 -13.54 7.83
CA CYS A 61 5.00 -13.97 7.95
C CYS A 61 5.23 -14.72 9.27
N ALA A 62 6.16 -15.67 9.27
CA ALA A 62 6.52 -16.44 10.46
C ALA A 62 7.43 -15.65 11.42
N ASN A 63 8.15 -14.64 10.91
CA ASN A 63 9.08 -13.83 11.69
C ASN A 63 9.33 -12.46 11.02
N ILE A 64 10.05 -11.59 11.73
CA ILE A 64 10.35 -10.22 11.26
C ILE A 64 11.29 -10.16 10.04
N GLY A 65 12.11 -11.19 9.81
CA GLY A 65 12.99 -11.26 8.65
C GLY A 65 12.19 -11.45 7.36
N GLU A 66 11.26 -12.41 7.37
CA GLU A 66 10.32 -12.62 6.25
C GLU A 66 9.47 -11.36 5.99
N ALA A 67 8.99 -10.71 7.04
CA ALA A 67 8.23 -9.47 6.90
C ALA A 67 9.08 -8.35 6.28
N TYR A 68 10.35 -8.23 6.67
CA TYR A 68 11.28 -7.25 6.08
C TYR A 68 11.54 -7.51 4.59
N GLU A 69 11.78 -8.76 4.20
CA GLU A 69 12.00 -9.15 2.81
C GLU A 69 10.76 -8.86 1.94
N GLU A 70 9.57 -9.13 2.48
CA GLU A 70 8.32 -8.77 1.81
C GLU A 70 8.21 -7.27 1.59
N LEU A 71 8.39 -6.47 2.64
CA LEU A 71 8.31 -5.01 2.56
C LEU A 71 9.33 -4.45 1.58
N ALA A 72 10.57 -4.93 1.62
CA ALA A 72 11.62 -4.50 0.69
C ALA A 72 11.24 -4.81 -0.77
N ARG A 73 10.64 -5.98 -1.02
CA ARG A 73 10.18 -6.37 -2.36
C ARG A 73 9.03 -5.50 -2.87
N GLN A 74 8.07 -5.15 -2.00
CA GLN A 74 6.91 -4.33 -2.39
C GLN A 74 7.24 -2.86 -2.62
N ARG A 75 8.34 -2.37 -2.03
CA ARG A 75 8.84 -0.99 -2.16
C ARG A 75 9.81 -0.76 -3.32
N SER A 76 10.30 -1.85 -3.93
CA SER A 76 11.26 -1.82 -5.04
C SER A 76 10.56 -1.78 -6.38
#